data_AF-A0A8T4DYM4-F1
#
_entry.id   AF-A0A8T4DYM4-F1
#
_cell.length_a   1.000
_cell.length_b   1.000
_cell.length_c   1.000
_cell.angle_alpha   90.00
_cell.angle_beta   90.00
_cell.angle_gamma   90.00
#
_symmetry.space_group_name_H-M   'P 1'
#
loop_
_entity.id
_entity.type
_entity.pdbx_description
1 polymer ?
#
loop_
_entity_poly.entity_id
_entity_poly.type
_entity_poly.pdbx_seq_one_letter_code
_entity_poly.pdbx_strand_id
1 'polypeptide(L)'
;MLRNRIYFAGVLIVILLSFGTSIYHFVEGWSFVDSFYFSTITLTTIGYGDIAPTTDAGKILTSFYALIGIGVMLYILSSVVGVSIFKQEKNFGKIFSTFHRLRHHESEIKKAKEINVKQEEKIKTHEKELKKEKEINVKQEKKIKTHEKEIERTKKELEEIKKEIKKNE
;
A
#
# COMPACT_ATOMS: atom_id res chain seq x y z
N MET A 1 -6.64 6.97 -27.02
CA MET A 1 -6.41 5.78 -27.87
C MET A 1 -7.34 4.61 -27.50
N LEU A 2 -7.27 4.03 -26.30
CA LEU A 2 -8.11 2.86 -25.91
C LEU A 2 -9.62 3.11 -25.96
N ARG A 3 -10.07 4.29 -25.53
CA ARG A 3 -11.50 4.65 -25.56
C ARG A 3 -12.07 4.62 -26.98
N ASN A 4 -11.35 5.17 -27.96
CA ASN A 4 -11.79 5.18 -29.37
C ASN A 4 -11.80 3.77 -29.96
N ARG A 5 -10.88 2.89 -29.54
CA ARG A 5 -10.88 1.47 -29.95
C ARG A 5 -12.13 0.73 -29.47
N ILE A 6 -12.58 0.97 -28.24
CA ILE A 6 -13.83 0.39 -27.71
C ILE A 6 -15.05 0.91 -28.46
N TYR A 7 -15.12 2.23 -28.70
CA TYR A 7 -16.23 2.80 -29.48
C TYR A 7 -16.26 2.24 -30.90
N PHE A 8 -15.11 2.16 -31.57
CA PHE A 8 -14.99 1.58 -32.90
C PHE A 8 -15.43 0.10 -32.92
N ALA A 9 -14.97 -0.69 -31.95
CA ALA A 9 -15.37 -2.08 -31.77
C ALA A 9 -16.89 -2.23 -31.59
N GLY A 10 -17.51 -1.40 -30.74
CA GLY A 10 -18.95 -1.41 -30.52
C GLY A 10 -19.75 -1.06 -31.77
N VAL A 11 -19.34 -0.03 -32.51
CA VAL A 11 -19.96 0.35 -33.79
C VAL A 11 -19.86 -0.78 -34.80
N LEU A 12 -18.71 -1.45 -34.88
CA LEU A 12 -18.48 -2.54 -35.83
C LEU A 12 -19.39 -3.76 -35.56
N ILE A 13 -19.63 -4.08 -34.28
CA ILE A 13 -20.60 -5.13 -33.88
C ILE A 13 -22.00 -4.76 -34.36
N VAL A 14 -22.44 -3.52 -34.10
CA VAL A 14 -23.79 -3.08 -34.49
C VAL A 14 -23.95 -3.15 -36.01
N ILE A 15 -22.93 -2.77 -36.77
CA ILE A 15 -22.93 -2.87 -38.24
C ILE A 15 -23.03 -4.32 -38.69
N LEU A 16 -22.20 -5.23 -38.14
CA LEU A 16 -22.23 -6.65 -38.52
C LEU A 16 -23.53 -7.34 -38.16
N LEU A 17 -24.11 -7.02 -37.01
CA LEU A 17 -25.41 -7.57 -36.60
C LEU A 17 -26.52 -7.04 -37.49
N SER A 18 -26.55 -5.74 -37.79
CA SER A 18 -27.56 -5.15 -38.67
C SER A 18 -27.44 -5.69 -40.09
N PHE A 19 -26.22 -5.86 -40.59
CA PHE A 19 -25.93 -6.40 -41.91
C PHE A 19 -26.31 -7.89 -42.01
N GLY A 20 -25.89 -8.72 -41.04
CA GLY A 20 -26.28 -10.13 -40.97
C GLY A 20 -27.79 -10.29 -40.89
N THR A 21 -28.45 -9.55 -39.99
CA THR A 21 -29.91 -9.58 -39.80
C THR A 21 -30.64 -9.26 -41.10
N SER A 22 -30.20 -8.23 -41.81
CA SER A 22 -30.82 -7.84 -43.08
C SER A 22 -30.63 -8.92 -44.14
N ILE A 23 -29.41 -9.47 -44.28
CA ILE A 23 -29.10 -10.51 -45.26
C ILE A 23 -29.96 -11.76 -45.03
N TYR A 24 -30.00 -12.30 -43.82
CA TYR A 24 -30.74 -13.53 -43.55
C TYR A 24 -32.25 -13.33 -43.67
N HIS A 25 -32.76 -12.14 -43.33
CA HIS A 25 -34.16 -11.81 -43.55
C HIS A 25 -34.55 -11.90 -45.03
N PHE A 26 -33.71 -11.38 -45.94
CA PHE A 26 -34.01 -11.40 -47.37
C PHE A 26 -33.68 -12.75 -48.05
N VAL A 27 -32.60 -13.42 -47.63
CA VAL A 27 -32.11 -14.64 -48.30
C VAL A 27 -32.84 -15.89 -47.81
N GLU A 28 -33.06 -16.02 -46.50
CA GLU A 28 -33.72 -17.18 -45.90
C GLU A 28 -35.20 -16.93 -45.60
N GLY A 29 -35.68 -15.68 -45.73
CA GLY A 29 -37.08 -15.32 -45.46
C GLY A 29 -37.46 -15.39 -43.98
N TRP A 30 -36.48 -15.45 -43.07
CA TRP A 30 -36.70 -15.54 -41.64
C TRP A 30 -37.24 -14.23 -41.06
N SER A 31 -37.87 -14.28 -39.88
CA SER A 31 -38.25 -13.06 -39.17
C SER A 31 -37.02 -12.21 -38.83
N PHE A 32 -37.19 -10.90 -38.60
CA PHE A 32 -36.08 -10.05 -38.14
C PHE A 32 -35.46 -10.55 -36.84
N VAL A 33 -36.28 -11.13 -35.95
CA VAL A 33 -35.82 -11.66 -34.66
C VAL A 33 -34.96 -12.90 -34.86
N ASP A 34 -35.41 -13.85 -35.69
CA ASP A 34 -34.65 -15.07 -35.98
C ASP A 34 -33.37 -14.76 -36.75
N SER A 35 -33.43 -13.81 -37.67
CA SER A 35 -32.25 -13.33 -38.42
C SER A 35 -31.22 -12.66 -37.51
N PHE A 36 -31.67 -11.85 -36.56
CA PHE A 36 -30.81 -11.22 -35.56
C PHE A 36 -30.22 -12.23 -34.59
N TYR A 37 -31.03 -13.18 -34.14
CA TYR A 37 -30.60 -14.28 -33.29
C TYR A 37 -29.54 -15.13 -33.99
N PHE A 38 -29.79 -15.57 -35.23
CA PHE A 38 -28.83 -16.34 -36.02
C PHE A 38 -27.52 -15.57 -36.22
N SER A 39 -27.61 -14.29 -36.65
CA SER A 39 -26.44 -13.42 -36.81
C SER A 39 -25.63 -13.31 -35.52
N THR A 40 -26.30 -13.19 -34.38
CA THR A 40 -25.66 -13.10 -33.06
C THR A 40 -24.94 -14.39 -32.71
N ILE A 41 -25.62 -15.55 -32.76
CA ILE A 41 -25.02 -16.83 -32.37
C ILE A 41 -23.90 -17.28 -33.31
N THR A 42 -23.95 -16.88 -34.59
CA THR A 42 -22.86 -17.09 -35.56
C THR A 42 -21.68 -16.18 -35.23
N LEU A 43 -21.92 -14.88 -34.99
CA LEU A 43 -20.88 -13.92 -34.69
C LEU A 43 -20.16 -14.23 -33.37
N THR A 44 -20.89 -14.68 -32.35
CA THR A 44 -20.33 -15.12 -31.06
C THR A 44 -19.80 -16.54 -31.07
N THR A 45 -19.81 -17.22 -32.23
CA THR A 45 -19.37 -18.60 -32.43
C THR A 45 -20.03 -19.60 -31.46
N ILE A 46 -21.26 -19.32 -31.02
CA ILE A 46 -22.04 -20.23 -30.17
C ILE A 46 -22.66 -21.33 -31.03
N GLY A 47 -23.34 -20.93 -32.11
CA GLY A 47 -23.86 -21.84 -33.14
C GLY A 47 -24.70 -23.01 -32.60
N TYR A 48 -25.81 -22.73 -31.91
CA TYR A 48 -26.68 -23.77 -31.36
C TYR A 48 -27.22 -24.77 -32.40
N GLY A 49 -27.34 -24.35 -33.66
CA GLY A 49 -27.77 -25.21 -34.77
C GLY A 49 -29.28 -25.48 -34.80
N ASP A 50 -30.03 -24.77 -33.98
CA ASP A 50 -31.50 -24.74 -33.95
C ASP A 50 -32.11 -24.04 -35.16
N ILE A 51 -31.44 -22.99 -35.64
CA ILE A 51 -31.75 -22.30 -36.90
C ILE A 51 -30.48 -22.32 -37.75
N ALA A 52 -30.61 -22.73 -39.01
CA ALA A 52 -29.49 -22.84 -39.94
C ALA A 52 -29.95 -22.56 -41.39
N PRO A 53 -29.10 -21.91 -42.21
CA PRO A 53 -29.45 -21.57 -43.59
C PRO A 53 -29.73 -22.82 -44.41
N THR A 54 -30.88 -22.84 -45.06
CA THR A 54 -31.32 -23.95 -45.89
C THR A 54 -30.98 -23.72 -47.36
N THR A 55 -30.91 -22.45 -47.78
CA THR A 55 -30.57 -22.07 -49.15
C THR A 55 -29.07 -22.16 -49.39
N ASP A 56 -28.69 -22.49 -50.63
CA ASP A 56 -27.27 -22.55 -50.99
C ASP A 56 -26.59 -21.18 -50.92
N ALA A 57 -27.33 -20.11 -51.27
CA ALA A 57 -26.88 -18.74 -51.09
C ALA A 57 -26.63 -18.41 -49.61
N GLY A 58 -27.56 -18.75 -48.72
CA GLY A 58 -27.43 -18.53 -47.28
C GLY A 58 -26.25 -19.29 -46.67
N LYS A 59 -25.98 -20.52 -47.10
CA LYS A 59 -24.80 -21.30 -46.65
C LYS A 59 -23.48 -20.65 -47.07
N ILE A 60 -23.38 -20.19 -48.32
CA ILE A 60 -22.19 -19.49 -48.83
C ILE A 60 -22.00 -18.17 -48.06
N LEU A 61 -23.06 -17.39 -47.90
CA LEU A 61 -23.03 -16.12 -47.16
C LEU A 61 -22.63 -16.33 -45.71
N THR A 62 -23.17 -17.36 -45.06
CA THR A 62 -22.82 -17.73 -43.67
C THR A 62 -21.34 -18.06 -43.55
N SER A 63 -20.77 -18.76 -44.53
CA SER A 63 -19.34 -19.09 -44.54
C SER A 63 -18.46 -17.84 -44.56
N PHE A 64 -18.76 -16.88 -45.44
CA PHE A 64 -18.03 -15.60 -45.49
C PHE A 64 -18.29 -14.74 -44.25
N TYR A 65 -19.54 -14.69 -43.77
CA TYR A 65 -19.94 -13.95 -42.59
C TYR A 65 -19.20 -14.45 -41.35
N ALA A 66 -19.08 -15.77 -41.17
CA ALA A 66 -18.33 -16.37 -40.07
C ALA A 66 -16.83 -16.03 -40.13
N LEU A 67 -16.21 -16.08 -41.32
CA LEU A 67 -14.79 -15.72 -41.48
C LEU A 67 -14.51 -14.26 -41.08
N ILE A 68 -15.35 -13.34 -41.54
CA ILE A 68 -15.24 -11.92 -41.16
C ILE A 68 -15.52 -11.74 -39.66
N GLY A 69 -16.56 -12.41 -39.16
CA GLY A 69 -16.99 -12.35 -37.77
C GLY A 69 -15.90 -12.77 -36.79
N ILE A 70 -15.17 -13.85 -37.09
CA ILE A 70 -14.05 -14.33 -36.26
C ILE A 70 -12.96 -13.27 -36.13
N GLY A 71 -12.52 -12.68 -37.25
CA GLY A 71 -11.46 -11.65 -37.23
C GLY A 71 -11.87 -10.43 -36.40
N VAL A 72 -13.13 -10.03 -36.50
CA VAL A 72 -13.71 -8.94 -35.73
C VAL A 72 -13.80 -9.29 -34.24
N MET A 73 -14.28 -10.49 -33.90
CA MET A 73 -14.36 -10.94 -32.51
C MET A 73 -12.99 -10.97 -31.82
N LEU A 74 -11.94 -11.42 -32.54
CA LEU A 74 -10.57 -11.37 -32.03
C LEU A 74 -10.09 -9.93 -31.76
N TYR A 75 -10.42 -8.99 -32.65
CA TYR A 75 -10.09 -7.57 -32.45
C TYR A 75 -10.79 -6.97 -31.22
N ILE A 76 -12.07 -7.30 -31.03
CA ILE A 76 -12.86 -6.86 -29.86
C ILE A 76 -12.25 -7.42 -28.58
N LEU A 77 -11.96 -8.72 -28.56
CA LEU A 77 -11.36 -9.39 -27.41
C LEU A 77 -10.02 -8.76 -27.03
N SER A 78 -9.14 -8.54 -28.01
CA SER A 78 -7.85 -7.85 -27.81
C SER A 78 -8.03 -6.44 -27.24
N SER A 79 -9.04 -5.71 -27.71
CA SER A 79 -9.31 -4.34 -27.27
C SER A 79 -9.82 -4.30 -25.82
N VAL A 80 -10.67 -5.24 -25.42
CA VAL A 80 -11.15 -5.38 -24.03
C VAL A 80 -10.01 -5.77 -23.09
N VAL A 81 -9.21 -6.77 -23.47
CA VAL A 81 -8.05 -7.20 -22.68
C VAL A 81 -7.05 -6.05 -22.50
N GLY A 82 -6.77 -5.30 -23.56
CA GLY A 82 -5.90 -4.11 -23.50
C GLY A 82 -6.38 -3.09 -22.45
N VAL A 83 -7.68 -2.83 -22.35
CA VAL A 83 -8.22 -1.90 -21.35
C VAL A 83 -8.00 -2.40 -19.93
N SER A 84 -8.19 -3.70 -19.69
CA SER A 84 -7.98 -4.33 -18.38
C SER A 84 -6.52 -4.25 -17.94
N ILE A 85 -5.58 -4.54 -18.86
CA ILE A 85 -4.14 -4.48 -18.59
C ILE A 85 -3.69 -3.03 -18.31
N PHE A 86 -4.08 -2.07 -19.15
CA PHE A 86 -3.73 -0.66 -18.92
C PHE A 86 -4.29 -0.11 -17.60
N LYS A 87 -5.47 -0.58 -17.18
CA LYS A 87 -6.05 -0.24 -15.88
C LYS A 87 -5.23 -0.85 -14.73
N GLN A 88 -4.75 -2.09 -14.90
CA GLN A 88 -3.92 -2.78 -13.93
C GLN A 88 -2.55 -2.11 -13.77
N GLU A 89 -1.86 -1.75 -14.84
CA GLU A 89 -0.57 -1.05 -14.78
C GLU A 89 -0.68 0.28 -14.02
N LYS A 90 -1.73 1.08 -14.28
CA LYS A 90 -1.94 2.34 -13.56
C LYS A 90 -2.21 2.13 -12.08
N ASN A 91 -2.98 1.10 -11.72
CA ASN A 91 -3.22 0.76 -10.31
C ASN A 91 -1.93 0.27 -9.64
N PHE A 92 -1.14 -0.55 -10.34
CA PHE A 92 0.12 -1.05 -9.83
C PHE A 92 1.14 0.08 -9.61
N GLY A 93 1.23 1.03 -10.53
CA GLY A 93 2.07 2.22 -10.37
C GLY A 93 1.68 3.07 -9.16
N LYS A 94 0.38 3.23 -8.87
CA LYS A 94 -0.10 3.91 -7.66
C LYS A 94 0.33 3.16 -6.40
N ILE A 95 0.08 1.85 -6.35
CA ILE A 95 0.48 0.98 -5.22
C ILE A 95 2.00 1.06 -5.01
N PHE A 96 2.78 0.99 -6.08
CA PHE A 96 4.24 1.09 -6.02
C PHE A 96 4.72 2.45 -5.50
N SER A 97 4.07 3.54 -5.90
CA SER A 97 4.39 4.88 -5.39
C SER A 97 4.05 5.06 -3.90
N THR A 98 3.02 4.38 -3.41
CA THR A 98 2.66 4.36 -1.99
C THR A 98 3.68 3.52 -1.22
N PHE A 99 4.02 2.34 -1.75
CA PHE A 99 5.00 1.44 -1.16
C PHE A 99 6.39 2.10 -1.04
N HIS A 100 6.81 2.83 -2.08
CA HIS A 100 8.08 3.57 -2.04
C HIS A 100 8.09 4.65 -0.95
N ARG A 101 6.99 5.38 -0.76
CA ARG A 101 6.86 6.36 0.34
C ARG A 101 6.89 5.71 1.72
N LEU A 102 6.22 4.58 1.89
CA LEU A 102 6.23 3.82 3.14
C LEU A 102 7.65 3.35 3.51
N ARG A 103 8.40 2.83 2.54
CA ARG A 103 9.79 2.41 2.75
C ARG A 103 10.70 3.57 3.20
N HIS A 104 10.49 4.77 2.67
CA HIS A 104 11.25 5.95 3.11
C HIS A 104 10.91 6.34 4.56
N HIS A 105 9.63 6.31 4.91
CA HIS A 105 9.15 6.57 6.27
C HIS A 105 9.69 5.56 7.29
N GLU A 106 9.77 4.27 6.94
CA GLU A 106 10.37 3.26 7.83
C GLU A 106 11.83 3.58 8.17
N SER A 107 12.60 4.10 7.21
CA SER A 107 14.00 4.48 7.45
C SER A 107 14.12 5.65 8.44
N GLU A 108 13.22 6.62 8.36
CA GLU A 108 13.18 7.76 9.28
C GLU A 108 12.72 7.34 10.67
N ILE A 109 11.71 6.47 10.76
CA ILE A 109 11.27 5.89 12.04
C ILE A 109 12.40 5.10 12.69
N LYS A 110 13.17 4.33 11.90
CA LYS A 110 14.31 3.56 12.43
C LYS A 110 15.40 4.47 12.97
N LYS A 111 15.74 5.55 12.26
CA LYS A 111 16.69 6.58 12.74
C LYS A 111 16.19 7.26 14.01
N ALA A 112 14.92 7.66 14.07
CA ALA A 112 14.33 8.28 15.25
C ALA A 112 14.34 7.34 16.47
N LYS A 113 14.02 6.05 16.27
CA LYS A 113 14.12 5.03 17.32
C LYS A 113 15.56 4.86 17.83
N GLU A 114 16.54 4.84 16.94
CA GLU A 114 17.96 4.71 17.33
C GLU A 114 18.44 5.93 18.14
N ILE A 115 17.99 7.14 17.78
CA ILE A 115 18.28 8.36 18.55
C ILE A 115 17.66 8.28 19.95
N ASN A 116 16.40 7.87 20.06
CA ASN A 116 15.72 7.74 21.36
C ASN A 116 16.42 6.71 22.26
N VAL A 117 16.83 5.56 21.72
CA VAL A 117 17.59 4.55 22.49
C VAL A 117 18.93 5.12 22.99
N LYS A 118 19.67 5.83 22.14
CA LYS A 118 20.94 6.49 22.55
C LYS A 118 20.71 7.57 23.60
N GLN A 119 19.59 8.29 23.54
CA GLN A 119 19.22 9.26 24.57
C GLN A 119 18.91 8.58 25.90
N GLU A 120 18.15 7.49 25.90
CA GLU A 120 17.85 6.73 27.13
C GLU A 120 19.12 6.15 27.79
N GLU A 121 20.08 5.66 27.00
CA GLU A 121 21.37 5.19 27.53
C GLU A 121 22.18 6.32 28.18
N LYS A 122 22.21 7.51 27.55
CA LYS A 122 22.85 8.70 28.13
C LYS A 122 22.19 9.13 29.43
N ILE A 123 20.85 9.15 29.49
CA ILE A 123 20.11 9.49 30.71
C ILE A 123 20.44 8.49 31.83
N LYS A 124 20.40 7.18 31.55
CA LYS A 124 20.77 6.14 32.53
C LYS A 124 22.20 6.29 33.04
N THR A 125 23.11 6.73 32.18
CA THR A 125 24.52 6.96 32.55
C THR A 125 24.63 8.17 33.48
N HIS A 126 23.99 9.28 33.11
CA HIS A 126 23.97 10.50 33.91
C HIS A 126 23.28 10.30 35.26
N GLU A 127 22.19 9.53 35.33
CA GLU A 127 21.55 9.16 36.60
C GLU A 127 22.47 8.36 37.53
N LYS A 128 23.31 7.47 36.97
CA LYS A 128 24.31 6.74 37.77
C LYS A 128 25.40 7.66 38.31
N GLU A 129 25.86 8.62 37.53
CA GLU A 129 26.83 9.63 37.96
C GLU A 129 26.26 10.50 39.09
N LEU A 130 25.03 11.01 38.92
CA LEU A 130 24.30 11.76 39.94
C LEU A 130 24.12 10.97 41.24
N LYS A 131 23.84 9.67 41.17
CA LYS A 131 23.75 8.82 42.37
C LYS A 131 25.09 8.72 43.09
N LYS A 132 26.20 8.52 42.36
CA LYS A 132 27.55 8.47 42.95
C LYS A 132 27.92 9.79 43.61
N GLU A 133 27.65 10.91 42.96
CA GLU A 133 27.94 12.23 43.50
C GLU A 133 27.13 12.50 44.78
N LYS A 134 25.84 12.14 44.81
CA LYS A 134 25.01 12.20 46.02
C LYS A 134 25.58 11.34 47.16
N GLU A 135 26.05 10.13 46.89
CA GLU A 135 26.68 9.28 47.91
C GLU A 135 27.97 9.89 48.48
N ILE A 136 28.78 10.52 47.63
CA ILE A 136 30.02 11.21 48.05
C ILE A 136 29.66 12.39 48.96
N ASN A 137 28.70 13.23 48.56
CA ASN A 137 28.28 14.39 49.35
C ASN A 137 27.72 13.97 50.71
N VAL A 138 26.91 12.91 50.78
CA VAL A 138 26.43 12.35 52.05
C VAL A 138 27.59 11.86 52.94
N LYS A 139 28.62 11.22 52.35
CA LYS A 139 29.81 10.80 53.10
C LYS A 139 30.61 11.99 53.62
N GLN A 140 30.72 13.06 52.83
CA GLN A 140 31.39 14.29 53.24
C GLN A 140 30.65 14.97 54.39
N GLU A 141 29.32 15.13 54.30
CA GLU A 141 28.50 15.71 55.38
C GLU A 141 28.63 14.92 56.68
N LYS A 142 28.63 13.58 56.62
CA LYS A 142 28.85 12.73 57.80
C LYS A 142 30.22 13.00 58.42
N LYS A 143 31.28 13.10 57.62
CA LYS A 143 32.63 13.43 58.13
C LYS A 143 32.68 14.80 58.78
N ILE A 144 32.06 15.82 58.16
CA ILE A 144 32.00 17.18 58.72
C ILE A 144 31.31 17.16 60.08
N LYS A 145 30.15 16.51 60.20
CA LYS A 145 29.44 16.38 61.49
C LYS A 145 30.26 15.67 62.57
N THR A 146 31.09 14.70 62.20
CA THR A 146 32.00 14.04 63.15
C THR A 146 33.08 15.02 63.63
N HIS A 147 33.73 15.75 62.72
CA HIS A 147 34.76 16.73 63.08
C HIS A 147 34.19 17.87 63.91
N GLU A 148 32.96 18.34 63.62
CA GLU A 148 32.28 19.35 64.43
C GLU A 148 32.09 18.89 65.88
N LYS A 149 31.68 17.62 66.09
CA LYS A 149 31.56 17.03 67.43
C LYS A 149 32.90 16.93 68.16
N GLU A 150 33.97 16.57 67.45
CA GLU A 150 35.32 16.52 68.02
C GLU A 150 35.79 17.91 68.44
N ILE A 151 35.64 18.92 67.57
CA ILE A 151 35.96 20.31 67.89
C ILE A 151 35.18 20.78 69.13
N GLU A 152 33.90 20.45 69.22
CA GLU A 152 33.07 20.84 70.37
C GLU A 152 33.50 20.14 71.67
N ARG A 153 33.92 18.88 71.59
CA ARG A 153 34.51 18.17 72.73
C ARG A 153 35.82 18.80 73.18
N THR A 154 36.75 19.07 72.26
CA THR A 154 38.03 19.71 72.57
C THR A 154 37.83 21.12 73.12
N LYS A 155 36.84 21.88 72.61
CA LYS A 155 36.47 23.18 73.18
C LYS A 155 36.00 23.06 74.64
N LYS A 156 35.19 22.05 74.98
CA LYS A 156 34.77 21.80 76.37
C LYS A 156 35.95 21.44 77.27
N GLU A 157 36.83 20.54 76.82
CA GLU A 157 38.04 20.14 77.55
C GLU A 157 38.97 21.36 77.80
N LEU A 158 39.15 22.23 76.80
CA LEU A 158 39.92 23.47 76.97
C LEU A 158 39.30 24.43 77.98
N GLU A 159 37.97 24.56 78.02
CA GLU A 159 37.27 25.40 79.00
C GLU A 159 37.37 24.83 80.42
N GLU A 160 37.38 23.51 80.59
CA GLU A 160 37.64 22.87 81.89
C GLU A 160 39.07 23.13 82.37
N ILE A 161 40.07 22.95 81.51
CA ILE A 161 41.48 23.24 81.82
C ILE A 161 41.66 24.71 82.21
N LYS A 162 41.06 25.65 81.47
CA LYS A 162 41.12 27.08 81.80
C LYS A 162 40.52 27.37 83.18
N LYS A 163 39.42 26.72 83.56
CA LYS A 163 38.83 26.87 84.89
C LYS A 163 39.76 26.34 85.99
N GLU A 164 40.46 25.25 85.72
CA GLU A 164 41.39 24.63 86.67
C GLU A 164 42.66 25.48 86.88
N ILE A 165 43.21 26.07 85.80
CA ILE A 165 44.33 27.02 85.89
C ILE A 165 43.92 28.25 86.72
N LYS A 166 42.75 28.83 86.50
CA LYS A 166 42.24 30.01 87.21
C LYS A 166 41.95 29.76 88.71
N LYS A 167 41.95 28.51 89.14
CA LYS A 167 41.75 28.11 90.55
C LYS A 167 43.08 27.93 91.31
N ASN A 168 44.20 27.86 90.57
CA ASN A 168 45.55 27.71 91.08
C ASN A 168 46.38 29.01 91.01
N GLU A 169 45.77 30.10 90.54
CA GLU A 169 46.24 31.49 90.70
C GLU A 169 45.47 32.17 91.84
#